data_AF-A0A820UBB9-F1
#
_entry.id   AF-A0A820UBB9-F1
#
_cell.length_a   1.000
_cell.length_b   1.000
_cell.length_c   1.000
_cell.angle_alpha   90.00
_cell.angle_beta   90.00
_cell.angle_gamma   90.00
#
_symmetry.space_group_name_H-M   'P 1'
#
loop_
_entity.id
_entity.type
_entity.pdbx_description
1 polymer ?
#
loop_
_entity_poly.entity_id
_entity_poly.type
_entity_poly.pdbx_seq_one_letter_code
_entity_poly.pdbx_strand_id
1 'polypeptide(L)'
;MATVQSTSEESERLWIMPFLGQLTDDFRDFYEDFQSNCVTSFTHYATFIGRQQPSHKHLINPFYVYLYLCSDIYMSSGRDIQTGAFVGCRIARALRSIEINLGASALREFLYLFCYDNLPLHDYFWIYVRSHFSNISDPEKSLVRIINKASIKYARTNRKLETYICDHLKQIEDALHIHPFNKNKKSLSVIDRDEQLLISAMNYSVKAGGKRLRPLLMMMVCDLYNLESKNMIPLTCGIEYLHTSSLILDDLPAQDNSDLRRGRPTLHKTVIDNDIPENLCEGRAQLAAVDLIAVSMSLINHDLVKNGFSPERVNQVVSEISLSMHDLCIGQMMDLRAAHMGMEEGNELLEELDHIAWFKTGKAIEVVLITPAILAMPSTSSSSSSSSSSVNIQSIDLNKIRELGGLMGILFQMRDDLLDVEGENIGKPAALDVKNNTVTYVSILGVEGTRQRLKEFRQQTLRLVNECWPSSAGTIIDVVNYIVDRKN
;
A
#
# COMPACT_ATOMS: atom_id res chain seq x y z
N MET A 1 6.91 -64.48 -6.89
CA MET A 1 7.51 -64.07 -5.61
C MET A 1 8.65 -63.12 -5.94
N ALA A 2 8.61 -61.80 -5.72
CA ALA A 2 7.78 -60.99 -4.84
C ALA A 2 7.00 -59.93 -5.63
N THR A 3 5.69 -59.89 -5.40
CA THR A 3 4.82 -58.76 -5.70
C THR A 3 5.23 -57.60 -4.80
N VAL A 4 5.92 -56.61 -5.35
CA VAL A 4 6.04 -55.30 -4.72
C VAL A 4 4.66 -54.66 -4.83
N GLN A 5 3.95 -54.57 -3.71
CA GLN A 5 2.75 -53.75 -3.61
C GLN A 5 3.18 -52.31 -3.89
N SER A 6 2.85 -51.79 -5.08
CA SER A 6 2.88 -50.36 -5.33
C SER A 6 1.86 -49.73 -4.39
N THR A 7 2.35 -48.96 -3.43
CA THR A 7 1.49 -48.10 -2.61
C THR A 7 0.75 -47.14 -3.54
N SER A 8 -0.51 -46.80 -3.21
CA SER A 8 -1.36 -45.92 -4.01
C SER A 8 -0.72 -44.57 -4.34
N GLU A 9 0.24 -44.12 -3.52
CA GLU A 9 0.99 -42.86 -3.68
C GLU A 9 2.00 -42.85 -4.86
N GLU A 10 2.53 -44.00 -5.31
CA GLU A 10 3.45 -44.02 -6.46
C GLU A 10 2.71 -43.89 -7.80
N SER A 11 1.48 -44.41 -7.89
CA SER A 11 0.66 -44.30 -9.10
C SER A 11 0.11 -42.87 -9.31
N GLU A 12 -0.13 -42.13 -8.22
CA GLU A 12 -0.58 -40.73 -8.25
C GLU A 12 0.52 -39.74 -8.67
N ARG A 13 1.79 -40.15 -8.82
CA ARG A 13 2.89 -39.27 -9.24
C ARG A 13 3.21 -39.34 -10.74
N LEU A 14 2.62 -40.30 -11.46
CA LEU A 14 2.91 -40.57 -12.88
C LEU A 14 2.24 -39.59 -13.87
N TRP A 15 1.12 -38.94 -13.50
CA TRP A 15 0.40 -38.00 -14.37
C TRP A 15 1.12 -36.66 -14.59
N ILE A 16 2.15 -36.36 -13.79
CA ILE A 16 2.93 -35.11 -13.81
C ILE A 16 4.10 -35.19 -14.81
N MET A 17 4.57 -36.40 -15.11
CA MET A 17 5.72 -36.64 -16.00
C MET A 17 5.57 -36.02 -17.41
N PRO A 18 4.38 -36.05 -18.06
CA PRO A 18 4.18 -35.39 -19.35
C PRO A 18 4.36 -33.86 -19.29
N PHE A 19 3.93 -33.22 -18.19
CA PHE A 19 3.99 -31.77 -18.03
C PHE A 19 5.43 -31.26 -17.85
N LEU A 20 6.24 -31.99 -17.05
CA LEU A 20 7.66 -31.67 -16.89
C LEU A 20 8.48 -32.01 -18.15
N GLY A 21 8.02 -32.98 -18.95
CA GLY A 21 8.54 -33.25 -20.29
C GLY A 21 8.32 -32.05 -21.20
N GLN A 22 7.07 -31.57 -21.28
CA GLN A 22 6.67 -30.42 -22.09
C GLN A 22 7.49 -29.17 -21.78
N LEU A 23 7.81 -28.90 -20.51
CA LEU A 23 8.67 -27.78 -20.13
C LEU A 23 10.08 -27.86 -20.74
N THR A 24 10.64 -29.06 -20.78
CA THR A 24 11.99 -29.27 -21.33
C THR A 24 11.99 -29.09 -22.83
N ASP A 25 10.92 -29.51 -23.50
CA ASP A 25 10.75 -29.41 -24.94
C ASP A 25 10.41 -27.97 -25.35
N ASP A 26 9.49 -27.29 -24.66
CA ASP A 26 9.17 -25.86 -24.87
C ASP A 26 10.42 -24.95 -24.76
N PHE A 27 11.37 -25.27 -23.88
CA PHE A 27 12.61 -24.50 -23.72
C PHE A 27 13.63 -24.81 -24.81
N ARG A 28 13.71 -26.09 -25.20
CA ARG A 28 14.63 -26.52 -26.24
C ARG A 28 14.20 -25.93 -27.58
N ASP A 29 12.90 -25.92 -27.84
CA ASP A 29 12.33 -25.58 -29.14
C ASP A 29 11.96 -24.09 -29.22
N PHE A 30 12.01 -23.35 -28.10
CA PHE A 30 11.61 -21.93 -28.00
C PHE A 30 12.11 -21.06 -29.16
N TYR A 31 13.40 -21.13 -29.47
CA TYR A 31 13.99 -20.27 -30.51
C TYR A 31 13.59 -20.69 -31.92
N GLU A 32 13.45 -22.00 -32.18
CA GLU A 32 12.96 -22.52 -33.47
C GLU A 32 11.48 -22.17 -33.66
N ASP A 33 10.67 -22.31 -32.60
CA ASP A 33 9.26 -21.92 -32.57
C ASP A 33 9.08 -20.42 -32.78
N PHE A 34 9.93 -19.60 -32.13
CA PHE A 34 9.90 -18.15 -32.26
C PHE A 34 10.25 -17.70 -33.68
N GLN A 35 11.27 -18.31 -34.29
CA GLN A 35 11.65 -18.03 -35.68
C GLN A 35 10.62 -18.53 -36.70
N SER A 36 9.93 -19.62 -36.40
CA SER A 36 8.90 -20.20 -37.27
C SER A 36 7.51 -19.57 -37.09
N ASN A 37 7.38 -18.55 -36.22
CA ASN A 37 6.11 -17.95 -35.81
C ASN A 37 5.09 -18.98 -35.25
N CYS A 38 5.58 -20.07 -34.67
CA CYS A 38 4.75 -21.01 -33.93
C CYS A 38 4.25 -20.35 -32.65
N VAL A 39 2.93 -20.41 -32.40
CA VAL A 39 2.31 -19.78 -31.24
C VAL A 39 2.34 -20.75 -30.06
N THR A 40 3.29 -20.54 -29.14
CA THR A 40 3.41 -21.22 -27.86
C THR A 40 3.29 -20.20 -26.72
N SER A 41 3.13 -20.66 -25.49
CA SER A 41 3.06 -19.77 -24.33
C SER A 41 4.31 -18.89 -24.19
N PHE A 42 5.49 -19.43 -24.50
CA PHE A 42 6.76 -18.69 -24.47
C PHE A 42 6.91 -17.72 -25.64
N THR A 43 6.62 -18.15 -26.86
CA THR A 43 6.75 -17.25 -28.03
C THR A 43 5.70 -16.15 -28.01
N HIS A 44 4.49 -16.43 -27.52
CA HIS A 44 3.46 -15.42 -27.28
C HIS A 44 3.93 -14.39 -26.25
N TYR A 45 4.46 -14.83 -25.09
CA TYR A 45 5.00 -13.91 -24.08
C TYR A 45 6.13 -13.04 -24.66
N ALA A 46 7.11 -13.67 -25.32
CA ALA A 46 8.24 -13.00 -25.98
C ALA A 46 7.81 -11.98 -27.04
N THR A 47 6.73 -12.25 -27.78
CA THR A 47 6.24 -11.37 -28.85
C THR A 47 5.57 -10.10 -28.33
N PHE A 48 4.91 -10.19 -27.18
CA PHE A 48 4.04 -9.13 -26.65
C PHE A 48 4.61 -8.42 -25.42
N ILE A 49 5.67 -8.94 -24.80
CA ILE A 49 6.36 -8.24 -23.71
C ILE A 49 6.84 -6.87 -24.19
N GLY A 50 6.44 -5.80 -23.48
CA GLY A 50 6.77 -4.40 -23.81
C GLY A 50 5.84 -3.67 -24.80
N ARG A 51 4.82 -4.32 -25.40
CA ARG A 51 3.86 -3.64 -26.29
C ARG A 51 2.69 -3.04 -25.49
N GLN A 52 2.56 -1.72 -25.49
CA GLN A 52 1.44 -1.02 -24.84
C GLN A 52 0.15 -1.18 -25.65
N GLN A 53 -0.59 -2.28 -25.45
CA GLN A 53 -1.98 -2.40 -25.90
C GLN A 53 -2.93 -2.71 -24.73
N PRO A 54 -4.17 -2.19 -24.76
CA PRO A 54 -5.13 -2.31 -23.65
C PRO A 54 -5.55 -3.76 -23.32
N SER A 55 -5.49 -4.67 -24.29
CA SER A 55 -5.87 -6.09 -24.15
C SER A 55 -4.81 -6.95 -23.44
N HIS A 56 -3.60 -6.44 -23.22
CA HIS A 56 -2.46 -7.19 -22.65
C HIS A 56 -2.22 -6.97 -21.16
N LYS A 57 -3.17 -6.38 -20.42
CA LYS A 57 -3.11 -6.21 -18.95
C LYS A 57 -2.92 -7.53 -18.16
N HIS A 58 -2.96 -8.68 -18.82
CA HIS A 58 -2.86 -10.01 -18.21
C HIS A 58 -1.83 -10.93 -18.90
N LEU A 59 -0.76 -10.37 -19.50
CA LEU A 59 0.30 -11.19 -20.10
C LEU A 59 1.08 -11.94 -18.99
N ILE A 60 0.81 -13.24 -18.82
CA ILE A 60 1.42 -14.08 -17.78
C ILE A 60 2.76 -14.61 -18.28
N ASN A 61 3.81 -14.45 -17.47
CA ASN A 61 5.11 -15.02 -17.76
C ASN A 61 5.07 -16.56 -17.57
N PRO A 62 5.20 -17.34 -18.65
CA PRO A 62 5.09 -18.80 -18.58
C PRO A 62 6.21 -19.42 -17.75
N PHE A 63 7.41 -18.85 -17.72
CA PHE A 63 8.53 -19.35 -16.92
C PHE A 63 8.18 -19.40 -15.43
N TYR A 64 7.51 -18.36 -14.91
CA TYR A 64 7.05 -18.32 -13.52
C TYR A 64 5.93 -19.31 -13.22
N VAL A 65 5.04 -19.57 -14.18
CA VAL A 65 3.99 -20.61 -14.05
C VAL A 65 4.63 -21.99 -13.90
N TYR A 66 5.65 -22.29 -14.71
CA TYR A 66 6.37 -23.56 -14.62
C TYR A 66 7.14 -23.74 -13.32
N LEU A 67 7.80 -22.68 -12.81
CA LEU A 67 8.46 -22.72 -11.50
C LEU A 67 7.45 -22.95 -10.36
N TYR A 68 6.25 -22.37 -10.46
CA TYR A 68 5.17 -22.60 -9.50
C TYR A 68 4.69 -24.05 -9.48
N LEU A 69 4.39 -24.64 -10.65
CA LEU A 69 3.99 -26.04 -10.76
C LEU A 69 5.06 -26.99 -10.23
N CYS A 70 6.33 -26.74 -10.58
CA CYS A 70 7.48 -27.50 -10.05
C CYS A 70 7.56 -27.44 -8.52
N SER A 71 7.28 -26.26 -7.93
CA SER A 71 7.22 -26.09 -6.48
C SER A 71 6.04 -26.84 -5.85
N ASP A 72 4.87 -26.87 -6.50
CA ASP A 72 3.69 -27.58 -6.00
C ASP A 72 3.90 -29.11 -5.99
N ILE A 73 4.53 -29.65 -7.06
CA ILE A 73 4.87 -31.07 -7.19
C ILE A 73 5.80 -31.53 -6.06
N TYR A 74 6.83 -30.73 -5.74
CA TYR A 74 7.73 -31.02 -4.63
C TYR A 74 7.04 -30.94 -3.25
N MET A 75 6.06 -30.03 -3.09
CA MET A 75 5.35 -29.88 -1.82
C MET A 75 4.37 -31.03 -1.60
N SER A 76 3.66 -31.45 -2.64
CA SER A 76 2.69 -32.56 -2.64
C SER A 76 3.35 -33.93 -2.47
N SER A 77 4.65 -34.09 -2.75
CA SER A 77 5.40 -35.33 -2.47
C SER A 77 5.77 -35.53 -0.99
N GLY A 78 5.36 -34.63 -0.10
CA GLY A 78 5.79 -34.61 1.30
C GLY A 78 7.18 -34.00 1.48
N ARG A 79 7.66 -33.22 0.50
CA ARG A 79 9.04 -32.70 0.43
C ARG A 79 10.08 -33.80 0.33
N ASP A 80 9.74 -34.86 -0.40
CA ASP A 80 10.63 -35.95 -0.71
C ASP A 80 11.85 -35.43 -1.50
N ILE A 81 13.03 -35.70 -0.95
CA ILE A 81 14.31 -35.22 -1.49
C ILE A 81 14.55 -35.76 -2.90
N GLN A 82 14.11 -37.00 -3.18
CA GLN A 82 14.27 -37.60 -4.51
C GLN A 82 13.42 -36.87 -5.55
N THR A 83 12.18 -36.53 -5.21
CA THR A 83 11.30 -35.71 -6.05
C THR A 83 11.87 -34.31 -6.28
N GLY A 84 12.39 -33.65 -5.23
CA GLY A 84 13.00 -32.32 -5.36
C GLY A 84 14.24 -32.32 -6.26
N ALA A 85 15.11 -33.32 -6.09
CA ALA A 85 16.28 -33.50 -6.95
C ALA A 85 15.89 -33.81 -8.40
N PHE A 86 14.84 -34.60 -8.61
CA PHE A 86 14.32 -34.93 -9.94
C PHE A 86 13.80 -33.68 -10.68
N VAL A 87 12.99 -32.85 -10.02
CA VAL A 87 12.43 -31.61 -10.59
C VAL A 87 13.53 -30.58 -10.86
N GLY A 88 14.43 -30.35 -9.89
CA GLY A 88 15.56 -29.42 -10.05
C GLY A 88 16.50 -29.83 -11.19
N CYS A 89 16.83 -31.12 -11.29
CA CYS A 89 17.65 -31.64 -12.40
C CYS A 89 16.98 -31.44 -13.76
N ARG A 90 15.64 -31.46 -13.85
CA ARG A 90 14.92 -31.23 -15.12
C ARG A 90 14.97 -29.78 -15.55
N ILE A 91 14.73 -28.83 -14.63
CA ILE A 91 14.83 -27.39 -14.91
C ILE A 91 16.27 -27.04 -15.31
N ALA A 92 17.26 -27.53 -14.55
CA ALA A 92 18.66 -27.30 -14.85
C ALA A 92 19.07 -27.90 -16.20
N ARG A 93 18.58 -29.10 -16.55
CA ARG A 93 18.81 -29.70 -17.87
C ARG A 93 18.14 -28.91 -18.99
N ALA A 94 16.95 -28.36 -18.78
CA ALA A 94 16.25 -27.55 -19.78
C ALA A 94 17.04 -26.25 -20.07
N LEU A 95 17.42 -25.50 -19.03
CA LEU A 95 18.24 -24.28 -19.18
C LEU A 95 19.63 -24.57 -19.76
N ARG A 96 20.27 -25.65 -19.31
CA ARG A 96 21.56 -26.09 -19.85
C ARG A 96 21.44 -26.58 -21.29
N SER A 97 20.28 -27.09 -21.72
CA SER A 97 20.04 -27.43 -23.13
C SER A 97 20.06 -26.19 -24.00
N ILE A 98 19.53 -25.06 -23.53
CA ILE A 98 19.61 -23.77 -24.25
C ILE A 98 21.08 -23.35 -24.39
N GLU A 99 21.86 -23.42 -23.31
CA GLU A 99 23.29 -23.07 -23.33
C GLU A 99 24.12 -23.99 -24.24
N ILE A 100 23.88 -25.31 -24.19
CA ILE A 100 24.62 -26.30 -24.98
C ILE A 100 24.29 -26.18 -26.47
N ASN A 101 23.01 -25.99 -26.81
CA ASN A 101 22.57 -26.02 -28.21
C ASN A 101 22.72 -24.66 -28.92
N LEU A 102 22.55 -23.55 -28.19
CA LEU A 102 22.46 -22.20 -28.76
C LEU A 102 23.50 -21.22 -28.19
N GLY A 103 24.29 -21.65 -27.20
CA GLY A 103 25.37 -20.90 -26.60
C GLY A 103 24.96 -19.99 -25.44
N ALA A 104 25.95 -19.54 -24.67
CA ALA A 104 25.75 -18.72 -23.47
C ALA A 104 25.10 -17.34 -23.73
N SER A 105 25.14 -16.83 -24.96
CA SER A 105 24.44 -15.60 -25.34
C SER A 105 22.93 -15.80 -25.41
N ALA A 106 22.47 -16.88 -26.03
CA ALA A 106 21.06 -17.23 -26.13
C ALA A 106 20.47 -17.57 -24.75
N LEU A 107 21.23 -18.23 -23.87
CA LEU A 107 20.78 -18.42 -22.48
C LEU A 107 20.60 -17.06 -21.77
N ARG A 108 21.54 -16.12 -21.93
CA ARG A 108 21.42 -14.79 -21.32
C ARG A 108 20.25 -14.00 -21.85
N GLU A 109 20.00 -14.05 -23.15
CA GLU A 109 18.85 -13.39 -23.79
C GLU A 109 17.52 -14.02 -23.33
N PHE A 110 17.47 -15.35 -23.23
CA PHE A 110 16.31 -16.06 -22.67
C PHE A 110 16.04 -15.64 -21.22
N LEU A 111 17.08 -15.66 -20.38
CA LEU A 111 16.97 -15.23 -18.99
C LEU A 111 16.63 -13.75 -18.88
N TYR A 112 17.10 -12.91 -19.79
CA TYR A 112 16.68 -11.52 -19.86
C TYR A 112 15.17 -11.46 -20.19
N LEU A 113 14.76 -12.05 -21.30
CA LEU A 113 13.37 -11.97 -21.77
C LEU A 113 12.34 -12.51 -20.77
N PHE A 114 12.68 -13.60 -20.06
CA PHE A 114 11.77 -14.26 -19.12
C PHE A 114 12.05 -13.97 -17.65
N CYS A 115 13.17 -13.31 -17.30
CA CYS A 115 13.52 -13.04 -15.90
C CYS A 115 13.95 -11.58 -15.63
N TYR A 116 13.95 -10.67 -16.61
CA TYR A 116 14.44 -9.29 -16.47
C TYR A 116 13.44 -8.32 -15.82
N ASP A 117 12.13 -8.45 -16.10
CA ASP A 117 11.12 -7.56 -15.51
C ASP A 117 10.59 -8.09 -14.18
N ASN A 118 11.44 -8.04 -13.14
CA ASN A 118 11.06 -7.92 -11.73
C ASN A 118 12.29 -7.72 -10.83
N LEU A 119 12.85 -6.50 -10.88
CA LEU A 119 13.97 -6.06 -10.03
C LEU A 119 13.82 -6.31 -8.50
N PRO A 120 12.62 -6.37 -7.87
CA PRO A 120 12.54 -6.68 -6.44
C PRO A 120 12.89 -8.14 -6.11
N LEU A 121 12.67 -9.07 -7.04
CA LEU A 121 13.03 -10.49 -6.85
C LEU A 121 14.49 -10.73 -7.23
N HIS A 122 15.01 -10.03 -8.24
CA HIS A 122 16.39 -10.18 -8.72
C HIS A 122 17.42 -9.67 -7.69
N ASP A 123 17.26 -8.47 -7.15
CA ASP A 123 18.27 -7.87 -6.28
C ASP A 123 18.17 -8.41 -4.84
N TYR A 124 16.97 -8.78 -4.39
CA TYR A 124 16.79 -9.49 -3.12
C TYR A 124 17.33 -10.92 -3.19
N PHE A 125 17.18 -11.60 -4.33
CA PHE A 125 17.82 -12.89 -4.62
C PHE A 125 19.34 -12.73 -4.54
N TRP A 126 19.94 -11.74 -5.21
CA TRP A 126 21.40 -11.57 -5.24
C TRP A 126 22.03 -11.03 -3.93
N ILE A 127 21.41 -10.07 -3.24
CA ILE A 127 21.92 -9.52 -1.96
C ILE A 127 21.81 -10.55 -0.83
N TYR A 128 20.75 -11.36 -0.84
CA TYR A 128 20.56 -12.46 0.11
C TYR A 128 21.49 -13.66 -0.20
N VAL A 129 21.73 -13.99 -1.47
CA VAL A 129 22.75 -14.98 -1.88
C VAL A 129 24.15 -14.54 -1.44
N ARG A 130 24.51 -13.27 -1.61
CA ARG A 130 25.88 -12.76 -1.41
C ARG A 130 26.26 -12.54 0.06
N SER A 131 25.29 -12.27 0.93
CA SER A 131 25.51 -11.99 2.37
C SER A 131 25.40 -13.22 3.28
N HIS A 132 24.97 -14.38 2.79
CA HIS A 132 24.80 -15.61 3.58
C HIS A 132 25.61 -16.82 3.06
N PHE A 133 26.40 -16.65 2.01
CA PHE A 133 27.25 -17.71 1.44
C PHE A 133 28.72 -17.30 1.42
N SER A 134 29.36 -17.38 2.59
CA SER A 134 30.82 -17.41 2.71
C SER A 134 31.36 -18.69 3.35
N ASN A 135 30.52 -19.71 3.68
CA ASN A 135 31.01 -21.06 4.06
C ASN A 135 29.94 -22.19 4.12
N ILE A 136 28.98 -22.26 3.18
CA ILE A 136 28.01 -23.39 3.10
C ILE A 136 27.84 -23.85 1.64
N SER A 137 27.68 -25.16 1.48
CA SER A 137 27.75 -25.98 0.28
C SER A 137 26.44 -26.19 -0.50
N ASP A 138 25.43 -25.30 -0.42
CA ASP A 138 24.40 -25.18 -1.49
C ASP A 138 23.46 -23.94 -1.36
N PRO A 139 23.59 -22.91 -2.23
CA PRO A 139 22.82 -21.64 -2.24
C PRO A 139 21.29 -21.73 -2.40
N GLU A 140 20.78 -22.80 -3.01
CA GLU A 140 19.38 -22.91 -3.45
C GLU A 140 18.37 -23.18 -2.32
N LYS A 141 18.78 -23.83 -1.22
CA LYS A 141 17.87 -24.19 -0.10
C LYS A 141 17.46 -23.03 0.79
N SER A 142 18.24 -21.94 0.81
CA SER A 142 17.93 -20.74 1.61
C SER A 142 17.01 -19.79 0.85
N LEU A 143 17.15 -19.70 -0.48
CA LEU A 143 16.37 -18.78 -1.29
C LEU A 143 14.92 -19.20 -1.51
N VAL A 144 14.68 -20.48 -1.79
CA VAL A 144 13.33 -21.01 -2.00
C VAL A 144 12.49 -20.93 -0.73
N ARG A 145 13.09 -21.01 0.47
CA ARG A 145 12.39 -20.82 1.75
C ARG A 145 11.99 -19.37 2.02
N ILE A 146 12.75 -18.41 1.52
CA ILE A 146 12.52 -16.97 1.74
C ILE A 146 11.53 -16.43 0.73
N ILE A 147 11.66 -16.85 -0.52
CA ILE A 147 10.73 -16.50 -1.59
C ILE A 147 9.37 -17.17 -1.33
N ASN A 148 9.29 -18.44 -0.92
CA ASN A 148 7.98 -19.06 -0.62
C ASN A 148 7.33 -18.52 0.67
N LYS A 149 8.08 -18.12 1.71
CA LYS A 149 7.46 -17.43 2.87
C LYS A 149 7.02 -16.01 2.53
N ALA A 150 7.80 -15.28 1.73
CA ALA A 150 7.47 -13.92 1.32
C ALA A 150 6.29 -13.92 0.33
N SER A 151 6.30 -14.74 -0.71
CA SER A 151 5.30 -14.77 -1.78
C SER A 151 3.99 -15.45 -1.40
N ILE A 152 3.97 -16.49 -0.55
CA ILE A 152 2.71 -17.09 -0.06
C ILE A 152 2.04 -16.20 0.98
N LYS A 153 2.84 -15.53 1.83
CA LYS A 153 2.32 -14.47 2.70
C LYS A 153 1.78 -13.36 1.81
N TYR A 154 2.62 -12.71 1.00
CA TYR A 154 2.27 -11.61 0.10
C TYR A 154 1.09 -11.91 -0.85
N ALA A 155 0.94 -13.10 -1.42
CA ALA A 155 -0.17 -13.42 -2.35
C ALA A 155 -1.49 -13.79 -1.63
N ARG A 156 -1.46 -14.42 -0.44
CA ARG A 156 -2.69 -14.64 0.36
C ARG A 156 -3.14 -13.36 1.05
N THR A 157 -2.17 -12.62 1.57
CA THR A 157 -2.28 -11.24 2.04
C THR A 157 -2.87 -10.36 0.94
N ASN A 158 -2.24 -10.26 -0.23
CA ASN A 158 -2.63 -9.28 -1.25
C ASN A 158 -3.85 -9.69 -2.05
N ARG A 159 -4.14 -10.98 -2.27
CA ARG A 159 -5.42 -11.33 -2.89
C ARG A 159 -6.59 -11.06 -1.93
N LYS A 160 -6.42 -11.28 -0.63
CA LYS A 160 -7.41 -10.85 0.38
C LYS A 160 -7.47 -9.33 0.51
N LEU A 161 -6.33 -8.65 0.54
CA LEU A 161 -6.22 -7.20 0.68
C LEU A 161 -6.72 -6.46 -0.55
N GLU A 162 -6.37 -6.89 -1.77
CA GLU A 162 -6.90 -6.32 -3.02
C GLU A 162 -8.40 -6.54 -3.14
N THR A 163 -8.90 -7.75 -2.84
CA THR A 163 -10.35 -8.00 -2.81
C THR A 163 -11.02 -7.13 -1.74
N TYR A 164 -10.44 -7.05 -0.55
CA TYR A 164 -10.92 -6.22 0.55
C TYR A 164 -10.95 -4.74 0.18
N ILE A 165 -9.88 -4.24 -0.46
CA ILE A 165 -9.77 -2.88 -0.98
C ILE A 165 -10.88 -2.66 -2.00
N CYS A 166 -11.05 -3.55 -2.99
CA CYS A 166 -12.11 -3.41 -3.98
C CYS A 166 -13.51 -3.38 -3.36
N ASP A 167 -13.77 -4.25 -2.38
CA ASP A 167 -15.07 -4.37 -1.72
C ASP A 167 -15.41 -3.12 -0.89
N HIS A 168 -14.44 -2.58 -0.15
CA HIS A 168 -14.67 -1.45 0.75
C HIS A 168 -14.51 -0.10 0.07
N LEU A 169 -13.62 0.02 -0.92
CA LEU A 169 -13.35 1.28 -1.61
C LEU A 169 -14.61 1.82 -2.28
N LYS A 170 -15.42 0.93 -2.89
CA LYS A 170 -16.69 1.34 -3.47
C LYS A 170 -17.65 1.90 -2.42
N GLN A 171 -17.80 1.21 -1.29
CA GLN A 171 -18.66 1.66 -0.18
C GLN A 171 -18.21 3.02 0.36
N ILE A 172 -16.90 3.24 0.47
CA ILE A 172 -16.31 4.51 0.92
C ILE A 172 -16.60 5.61 -0.12
N GLU A 173 -16.29 5.39 -1.39
CA GLU A 173 -16.50 6.38 -2.45
C GLU A 173 -17.99 6.75 -2.61
N ASP A 174 -18.90 5.77 -2.48
CA ASP A 174 -20.34 6.02 -2.52
C ASP A 174 -20.81 6.89 -1.33
N ALA A 175 -20.12 6.81 -0.19
CA ALA A 175 -20.46 7.54 1.04
C ALA A 175 -19.77 8.90 1.19
N LEU A 176 -18.71 9.19 0.42
CA LEU A 176 -17.92 10.43 0.50
C LEU A 176 -18.62 11.65 -0.12
N HIS A 177 -19.85 11.51 -0.62
CA HIS A 177 -20.56 12.63 -1.22
C HIS A 177 -21.18 13.55 -0.16
N ILE A 178 -20.74 14.81 -0.15
CA ILE A 178 -21.28 15.84 0.74
C ILE A 178 -22.60 16.35 0.18
N HIS A 179 -23.64 16.28 1.02
CA HIS A 179 -24.97 16.77 0.73
C HIS A 179 -25.27 18.08 1.49
N PRO A 180 -26.20 18.91 0.99
CA PRO A 180 -26.70 20.06 1.74
C PRO A 180 -27.25 19.64 3.11
N PHE A 181 -26.92 20.40 4.15
CA PHE A 181 -27.27 20.07 5.53
C PHE A 181 -28.79 20.09 5.78
N ASN A 182 -29.56 20.80 4.94
CA ASN A 182 -30.99 21.02 5.18
C ASN A 182 -31.86 20.72 3.96
N LYS A 183 -32.23 19.44 3.78
CA LYS A 183 -33.11 18.98 2.67
C LYS A 183 -34.55 19.52 2.73
N ASN A 184 -34.95 20.19 3.82
CA ASN A 184 -36.35 20.57 4.08
C ASN A 184 -36.66 22.07 3.90
N LYS A 185 -35.74 22.90 3.38
CA LYS A 185 -36.05 24.32 3.14
C LYS A 185 -36.84 24.51 1.84
N LYS A 186 -38.12 24.87 1.99
CA LYS A 186 -39.08 25.14 0.92
C LYS A 186 -39.03 26.57 0.34
N SER A 187 -37.93 27.31 0.51
CA SER A 187 -37.88 28.71 0.06
C SER A 187 -36.48 29.12 -0.40
N LEU A 188 -36.36 29.37 -1.70
CA LEU A 188 -35.17 29.87 -2.38
C LEU A 188 -34.75 31.22 -1.81
N SER A 189 -33.56 31.30 -1.24
CA SER A 189 -32.89 32.55 -0.89
C SER A 189 -31.41 32.40 -1.19
N VAL A 190 -30.71 33.48 -1.53
CA VAL A 190 -29.29 33.54 -1.97
C VAL A 190 -28.33 32.59 -1.22
N ILE A 191 -28.62 32.30 0.06
CA ILE A 191 -27.94 31.31 0.90
C ILE A 191 -27.83 29.93 0.23
N ASP A 192 -28.86 29.47 -0.49
CA ASP A 192 -28.87 28.17 -1.16
C ASP A 192 -27.87 28.12 -2.33
N ARG A 193 -27.61 29.26 -3.00
CA ARG A 193 -26.64 29.33 -4.10
C ARG A 193 -25.22 29.27 -3.57
N ASP A 194 -24.91 30.08 -2.55
CA ASP A 194 -23.56 30.12 -1.98
C ASP A 194 -23.23 28.82 -1.22
N GLU A 195 -24.22 28.21 -0.56
CA GLU A 195 -24.10 26.85 0.01
C GLU A 195 -23.79 25.83 -1.09
N GLN A 196 -24.49 25.88 -2.23
CA GLN A 196 -24.22 24.97 -3.36
C GLN A 196 -22.82 25.17 -3.96
N LEU A 197 -22.32 26.41 -4.06
CA LEU A 197 -20.97 26.70 -4.53
C LEU A 197 -19.88 26.17 -3.59
N LEU A 198 -20.12 26.24 -2.28
CA LEU A 198 -19.18 25.69 -1.30
C LEU A 198 -19.21 24.16 -1.30
N ILE A 199 -20.40 23.58 -1.39
CA ILE A 199 -20.58 22.12 -1.52
C ILE A 199 -19.98 21.59 -2.83
N SER A 200 -20.09 22.33 -3.94
CA SER A 200 -19.47 21.96 -5.22
C SER A 200 -17.95 21.95 -5.09
N ALA A 201 -17.37 22.98 -4.45
CA ALA A 201 -15.94 23.09 -4.18
C ALA A 201 -15.42 21.95 -3.29
N MET A 202 -16.10 21.66 -2.18
CA MET A 202 -15.73 20.55 -1.30
C MET A 202 -15.81 19.20 -2.03
N ASN A 203 -16.92 18.94 -2.74
CA ASN A 203 -17.10 17.70 -3.49
C ASN A 203 -16.09 17.55 -4.63
N TYR A 204 -15.65 18.64 -5.25
CA TYR A 204 -14.62 18.58 -6.29
C TYR A 204 -13.32 17.98 -5.75
N SER A 205 -12.84 18.49 -4.61
CA SER A 205 -11.62 17.99 -3.96
C SER A 205 -11.79 16.57 -3.43
N VAL A 206 -12.92 16.27 -2.78
CA VAL A 206 -13.19 14.92 -2.27
C VAL A 206 -13.28 13.91 -3.41
N LYS A 207 -13.92 14.24 -4.55
CA LYS A 207 -14.07 13.39 -5.74
C LYS A 207 -12.86 13.43 -6.69
N ALA A 208 -11.75 14.06 -6.30
CA ALA A 208 -10.50 14.05 -7.09
C ALA A 208 -9.83 12.67 -7.16
N GLY A 209 -10.48 11.62 -6.62
CA GLY A 209 -9.95 10.26 -6.53
C GLY A 209 -8.91 10.15 -5.42
N GLY A 210 -8.05 9.15 -5.47
CA GLY A 210 -7.01 8.89 -4.46
C GLY A 210 -6.96 7.42 -4.08
N LYS A 211 -5.93 7.02 -3.33
CA LYS A 211 -5.79 5.61 -2.90
C LYS A 211 -6.66 5.25 -1.69
N ARG A 212 -7.28 6.26 -1.04
CA ARG A 212 -8.11 6.14 0.17
C ARG A 212 -7.50 5.28 1.28
N LEU A 213 -6.18 5.36 1.43
CA LEU A 213 -5.43 4.52 2.36
C LEU A 213 -5.91 4.67 3.81
N ARG A 214 -6.21 5.91 4.24
CA ARG A 214 -6.69 6.20 5.61
C ARG A 214 -8.06 5.57 5.88
N PRO A 215 -9.10 5.80 5.05
CA PRO A 215 -10.36 5.07 5.12
C PRO A 215 -10.20 3.56 5.13
N LEU A 216 -9.43 3.00 4.20
CA LEU A 216 -9.25 1.56 4.07
C LEU A 216 -8.57 0.96 5.30
N LEU A 217 -7.49 1.58 5.78
CA LEU A 217 -6.80 1.16 7.01
C LEU A 217 -7.75 1.23 8.21
N MET A 218 -8.58 2.26 8.29
CA MET A 218 -9.57 2.37 9.37
C MET A 218 -10.58 1.23 9.34
N MET A 219 -11.11 0.88 8.17
CA MET A 219 -12.02 -0.28 8.03
C MET A 219 -11.34 -1.57 8.51
N MET A 220 -10.07 -1.77 8.17
CA MET A 220 -9.32 -2.95 8.61
C MET A 220 -9.16 -2.99 10.13
N VAL A 221 -8.93 -1.83 10.77
CA VAL A 221 -8.86 -1.73 12.22
C VAL A 221 -10.24 -1.95 12.85
N CYS A 222 -11.32 -1.45 12.24
CA CYS A 222 -12.69 -1.73 12.67
C CYS A 222 -12.97 -3.23 12.72
N ASP A 223 -12.52 -3.98 11.71
CA ASP A 223 -12.68 -5.44 11.66
C ASP A 223 -11.93 -6.14 12.80
N LEU A 224 -10.73 -5.66 13.19
CA LEU A 224 -10.00 -6.21 14.34
C LEU A 224 -10.82 -6.13 15.62
N TYR A 225 -11.56 -5.03 15.78
CA TYR A 225 -12.43 -4.76 16.92
C TYR A 225 -13.88 -5.23 16.71
N ASN A 226 -14.18 -5.90 15.60
CA ASN A 226 -15.52 -6.38 15.24
C ASN A 226 -16.57 -5.26 15.23
N LEU A 227 -16.16 -4.06 14.83
CA LEU A 227 -17.06 -2.93 14.61
C LEU A 227 -17.71 -3.06 13.24
N GLU A 228 -19.04 -2.95 13.21
CA GLU A 228 -19.79 -3.13 11.96
C GLU A 228 -19.49 -2.00 10.96
N SER A 229 -18.94 -2.35 9.80
CA SER A 229 -18.54 -1.43 8.72
C SER A 229 -19.56 -0.31 8.46
N LYS A 230 -20.86 -0.63 8.37
CA LYS A 230 -21.93 0.34 8.09
C LYS A 230 -22.02 1.45 9.16
N ASN A 231 -21.75 1.12 10.42
CA ASN A 231 -21.84 2.05 11.55
C ASN A 231 -20.60 2.97 11.61
N MET A 232 -19.50 2.56 10.97
CA MET A 232 -18.22 3.27 10.95
C MET A 232 -18.05 4.24 9.77
N ILE A 233 -19.02 4.27 8.85
CA ILE A 233 -19.02 5.18 7.70
C ILE A 233 -18.88 6.66 8.10
N PRO A 234 -19.57 7.18 9.14
CA PRO A 234 -19.40 8.58 9.55
C PRO A 234 -17.98 8.93 9.95
N LEU A 235 -17.31 8.05 10.70
CA LEU A 235 -15.90 8.23 11.09
C LEU A 235 -15.00 8.17 9.85
N THR A 236 -15.25 7.20 8.98
CA THR A 236 -14.48 6.97 7.76
C THR A 236 -14.50 8.16 6.82
N CYS A 237 -15.71 8.69 6.53
CA CYS A 237 -15.87 9.88 5.71
C CYS A 237 -15.32 11.13 6.41
N GLY A 238 -15.56 11.29 7.72
CA GLY A 238 -15.06 12.43 8.49
C GLY A 238 -13.54 12.55 8.42
N ILE A 239 -12.80 11.46 8.64
CA ILE A 239 -11.33 11.47 8.53
C ILE A 239 -10.86 11.79 7.10
N GLU A 240 -11.53 11.29 6.06
CA GLU A 240 -11.16 11.63 4.68
C GLU A 240 -11.49 13.09 4.33
N TYR A 241 -12.54 13.68 4.92
CA TYR A 241 -12.81 15.12 4.81
C TYR A 241 -11.72 15.95 5.49
N LEU A 242 -11.24 15.53 6.67
CA LEU A 242 -10.10 16.17 7.32
C LEU A 242 -8.83 16.07 6.46
N HIS A 243 -8.53 14.89 5.93
CA HIS A 243 -7.40 14.70 5.02
C HIS A 243 -7.54 15.57 3.76
N THR A 244 -8.74 15.64 3.18
CA THR A 244 -8.98 16.46 1.98
C THR A 244 -8.83 17.95 2.31
N SER A 245 -9.28 18.39 3.49
CA SER A 245 -9.11 19.77 3.94
C SER A 245 -7.63 20.16 4.07
N SER A 246 -6.78 19.27 4.61
CA SER A 246 -5.34 19.54 4.70
C SER A 246 -4.72 19.70 3.31
N LEU A 247 -5.03 18.81 2.36
CA LEU A 247 -4.53 18.92 0.98
C LEU A 247 -4.94 20.22 0.29
N ILE A 248 -6.19 20.67 0.50
CA ILE A 248 -6.66 21.95 -0.08
C ILE A 248 -5.83 23.12 0.44
N LEU A 249 -5.46 23.10 1.73
CA LEU A 249 -4.65 24.15 2.35
C LEU A 249 -3.17 24.06 1.93
N ASP A 250 -2.61 22.85 1.87
CA ASP A 250 -1.24 22.59 1.42
C ASP A 250 -1.03 23.05 -0.03
N ASP A 251 -2.02 22.85 -0.91
CA ASP A 251 -1.94 23.23 -2.31
C ASP A 251 -1.92 24.76 -2.53
N LEU A 252 -2.24 25.59 -1.53
CA LEU A 252 -2.37 27.06 -1.70
C LEU A 252 -1.05 27.75 -2.06
N PRO A 253 -1.09 28.95 -2.68
CA PRO A 253 0.11 29.69 -3.06
C PRO A 253 1.07 30.04 -1.91
N ALA A 254 0.54 30.19 -0.70
CA ALA A 254 1.33 30.48 0.49
C ALA A 254 2.02 29.24 1.10
N GLN A 255 1.77 28.04 0.57
CA GLN A 255 2.36 26.77 1.00
C GLN A 255 3.07 26.12 -0.19
N ASP A 256 2.57 24.99 -0.72
CA ASP A 256 3.24 24.27 -1.81
C ASP A 256 3.02 24.92 -3.18
N ASN A 257 2.06 25.85 -3.30
CA ASN A 257 1.70 26.53 -4.55
C ASN A 257 1.50 25.55 -5.72
N SER A 258 0.80 24.45 -5.45
CA SER A 258 0.65 23.34 -6.40
C SER A 258 -0.47 23.62 -7.41
N ASP A 259 -0.17 23.59 -8.70
CA ASP A 259 -1.18 23.78 -9.75
C ASP A 259 -2.06 22.53 -9.96
N LEU A 260 -1.51 21.33 -9.72
CA LEU A 260 -2.15 20.05 -9.99
C LEU A 260 -2.09 19.12 -8.77
N ARG A 261 -3.18 18.38 -8.54
CA ARG A 261 -3.29 17.30 -7.55
C ARG A 261 -4.00 16.11 -8.19
N ARG A 262 -3.39 14.92 -8.12
CA ARG A 262 -3.95 13.67 -8.69
C ARG A 262 -4.33 13.81 -10.18
N GLY A 263 -3.55 14.58 -10.95
CA GLY A 263 -3.77 14.84 -12.37
C GLY A 263 -4.91 15.82 -12.69
N ARG A 264 -5.48 16.50 -11.69
CA ARG A 264 -6.50 17.54 -11.86
C ARG A 264 -6.01 18.88 -11.32
N PRO A 265 -6.52 20.02 -11.82
CA PRO A 265 -6.24 21.33 -11.23
C PRO A 265 -6.62 21.37 -9.75
N THR A 266 -5.76 21.99 -8.93
CA THR A 266 -6.05 22.21 -7.51
C THR A 266 -7.21 23.19 -7.34
N LEU A 267 -7.89 23.13 -6.18
CA LEU A 267 -9.13 23.87 -5.98
C LEU A 267 -8.95 25.40 -6.14
N HIS A 268 -7.80 25.92 -5.73
CA HIS A 268 -7.47 27.35 -5.83
C HIS A 268 -7.16 27.81 -7.26
N LYS A 269 -6.91 26.86 -8.19
CA LYS A 269 -6.74 27.12 -9.64
C LYS A 269 -7.98 26.81 -10.47
N THR A 270 -8.97 26.14 -9.88
CA THR A 270 -10.11 25.62 -10.65
C THR A 270 -11.26 26.62 -10.65
N VAL A 271 -11.69 27.04 -11.83
CA VAL A 271 -13.00 27.67 -12.02
C VAL A 271 -14.03 26.56 -12.22
N ILE A 272 -14.75 26.20 -11.16
CA ILE A 272 -15.72 25.09 -11.16
C ILE A 272 -17.08 25.55 -11.71
N ASP A 273 -17.41 26.82 -11.44
CA ASP A 273 -18.69 27.43 -11.77
C ASP A 273 -18.39 28.78 -12.45
N ASN A 274 -19.07 29.10 -13.57
CA ASN A 274 -18.88 30.34 -14.36
C ASN A 274 -19.16 31.64 -13.57
N ASP A 275 -19.62 31.50 -12.32
CA ASP A 275 -20.05 32.57 -11.44
C ASP A 275 -18.98 33.04 -10.46
N ILE A 276 -17.83 32.36 -10.37
CA ILE A 276 -16.74 32.74 -9.45
C ILE A 276 -15.56 33.27 -10.26
N PRO A 277 -15.23 34.57 -10.14
CA PRO A 277 -14.02 35.16 -10.69
C PRO A 277 -12.77 34.40 -10.24
N GLU A 278 -11.78 34.27 -11.13
CA GLU A 278 -10.53 33.55 -10.87
C GLU A 278 -9.79 34.07 -9.62
N ASN A 279 -9.87 35.38 -9.35
CA ASN A 279 -9.27 36.01 -8.17
C ASN A 279 -9.96 35.64 -6.83
N LEU A 280 -11.08 34.91 -6.86
CA LEU A 280 -11.75 34.41 -5.65
C LEU A 280 -11.59 32.89 -5.46
N CYS A 281 -10.89 32.20 -6.37
CA CYS A 281 -10.69 30.75 -6.25
C CYS A 281 -9.90 30.37 -4.99
N GLU A 282 -8.92 31.18 -4.58
CA GLU A 282 -8.15 30.96 -3.34
C GLU A 282 -9.03 31.10 -2.09
N GLY A 283 -9.82 32.17 -1.99
CA GLY A 283 -10.73 32.38 -0.86
C GLY A 283 -11.77 31.27 -0.74
N ARG A 284 -12.29 30.78 -1.88
CA ARG A 284 -13.18 29.61 -1.88
C ARG A 284 -12.49 28.32 -1.44
N ALA A 285 -11.24 28.10 -1.85
CA ALA A 285 -10.48 26.94 -1.41
C ALA A 285 -10.27 26.94 0.11
N GLN A 286 -9.88 28.09 0.67
CA GLN A 286 -9.75 28.28 2.13
C GLN A 286 -11.07 28.00 2.86
N LEU A 287 -12.18 28.57 2.39
CA LEU A 287 -13.50 28.34 2.98
C LEU A 287 -13.95 26.89 2.87
N ALA A 288 -13.71 26.23 1.73
CA ALA A 288 -14.04 24.82 1.54
C ALA A 288 -13.26 23.91 2.48
N ALA A 289 -11.99 24.22 2.75
CA ALA A 289 -11.19 23.49 3.73
C ALA A 289 -11.75 23.66 5.16
N VAL A 290 -12.08 24.89 5.56
CA VAL A 290 -12.68 25.16 6.89
C VAL A 290 -14.03 24.44 7.05
N ASP A 291 -14.87 24.48 6.02
CA ASP A 291 -16.18 23.84 6.06
C ASP A 291 -16.07 22.30 6.07
N LEU A 292 -15.11 21.70 5.34
CA LEU A 292 -14.83 20.26 5.43
C LEU A 292 -14.48 19.82 6.86
N ILE A 293 -13.73 20.64 7.61
CA ILE A 293 -13.42 20.37 9.02
C ILE A 293 -14.70 20.40 9.87
N ALA A 294 -15.56 21.41 9.68
CA ALA A 294 -16.83 21.51 10.39
C ALA A 294 -17.79 20.36 10.06
N VAL A 295 -17.92 20.01 8.78
CA VAL A 295 -18.71 18.87 8.29
C VAL A 295 -18.21 17.57 8.87
N SER A 296 -16.89 17.35 8.90
CA SER A 296 -16.27 16.18 9.52
C SER A 296 -16.68 16.04 10.98
N MET A 297 -16.51 17.10 11.79
CA MET A 297 -16.84 17.07 13.21
C MET A 297 -18.33 16.85 13.45
N SER A 298 -19.19 17.47 12.64
CA SER A 298 -20.64 17.25 12.70
C SER A 298 -20.99 15.79 12.40
N LEU A 299 -20.43 15.23 11.32
CA LEU A 299 -20.67 13.85 10.91
C LEU A 299 -20.20 12.85 11.98
N ILE A 300 -18.99 13.03 12.51
CA ILE A 300 -18.43 12.16 13.55
C ILE A 300 -19.25 12.25 14.83
N ASN A 301 -19.56 13.46 15.31
CA ASN A 301 -20.24 13.63 16.58
C ASN A 301 -21.72 13.19 16.54
N HIS A 302 -22.46 13.61 15.51
CA HIS A 302 -23.89 13.33 15.42
C HIS A 302 -24.19 11.90 14.94
N ASP A 303 -23.58 11.47 13.84
CA ASP A 303 -23.97 10.22 13.19
C ASP A 303 -23.38 8.98 13.86
N LEU A 304 -22.23 9.06 14.55
CA LEU A 304 -21.76 7.93 15.36
C LEU A 304 -22.67 7.68 16.56
N VAL A 305 -23.14 8.72 17.25
CA VAL A 305 -24.10 8.57 18.35
C VAL A 305 -25.41 7.97 17.81
N LYS A 306 -25.88 8.45 16.66
CA LYS A 306 -27.06 7.88 15.98
C LYS A 306 -26.88 6.41 15.60
N ASN A 307 -25.66 5.99 15.26
CA ASN A 307 -25.30 4.61 14.95
C ASN A 307 -25.11 3.73 16.21
N GLY A 308 -25.41 4.25 17.41
CA GLY A 308 -25.44 3.47 18.65
C GLY A 308 -24.14 3.49 19.45
N PHE A 309 -23.13 4.28 19.06
CA PHE A 309 -21.95 4.49 19.89
C PHE A 309 -22.27 5.39 21.08
N SER A 310 -21.60 5.15 22.23
CA SER A 310 -21.86 5.96 23.42
C SER A 310 -21.35 7.40 23.22
N PRO A 311 -22.11 8.42 23.68
CA PRO A 311 -21.67 9.81 23.60
C PRO A 311 -20.31 10.06 24.28
N GLU A 312 -20.00 9.32 25.35
CA GLU A 312 -18.70 9.38 26.03
C GLU A 312 -17.55 8.99 25.09
N ARG A 313 -17.68 7.84 24.38
CA ARG A 313 -16.63 7.37 23.46
C ARG A 313 -16.54 8.25 22.21
N VAL A 314 -17.68 8.74 21.71
CA VAL A 314 -17.69 9.68 20.57
C VAL A 314 -17.00 10.99 20.95
N ASN A 315 -17.23 11.52 22.15
CA ASN A 315 -16.54 12.72 22.63
C ASN A 315 -15.02 12.49 22.77
N GLN A 316 -14.60 11.33 23.29
CA GLN A 316 -13.18 10.95 23.34
C GLN A 316 -12.55 10.90 21.93
N VAL A 317 -13.25 10.32 20.95
CA VAL A 317 -12.81 10.31 19.54
C VAL A 317 -12.66 11.73 18.99
N VAL A 318 -13.66 12.59 19.19
CA VAL A 318 -13.62 14.00 18.73
C VAL A 318 -12.44 14.75 19.38
N SER A 319 -12.19 14.54 20.67
CA SER A 319 -11.04 15.11 21.37
C SER A 319 -9.71 14.61 20.80
N GLU A 320 -9.56 13.30 20.57
CA GLU A 320 -8.34 12.71 20.03
C GLU A 320 -8.03 13.23 18.61
N ILE A 321 -9.07 13.33 17.77
CA ILE A 321 -8.95 13.90 16.42
C ILE A 321 -8.52 15.36 16.51
N SER A 322 -9.16 16.15 17.38
CA SER A 322 -8.86 17.59 17.51
C SER A 322 -7.42 17.84 17.94
N LEU A 323 -6.91 17.07 18.93
CA LEU A 323 -5.52 17.15 19.36
C LEU A 323 -4.55 16.71 18.25
N SER A 324 -4.89 15.64 17.53
CA SER A 324 -4.05 15.16 16.42
C SER A 324 -4.02 16.12 15.24
N MET A 325 -5.11 16.86 14.98
CA MET A 325 -5.11 17.93 13.98
C MET A 325 -4.22 19.11 14.40
N HIS A 326 -4.21 19.45 15.69
CA HIS A 326 -3.28 20.44 16.22
C HIS A 326 -1.83 20.02 16.00
N ASP A 327 -1.49 18.77 16.34
CA ASP A 327 -0.16 18.20 16.10
C ASP A 327 0.20 18.17 14.61
N LEU A 328 -0.75 17.83 13.73
CA LEU A 328 -0.52 17.86 12.28
C LEU A 328 -0.17 19.26 11.79
N CYS A 329 -0.88 20.30 12.27
CA CYS A 329 -0.56 21.68 11.95
C CYS A 329 0.84 22.09 12.44
N ILE A 330 1.28 21.58 13.60
CA ILE A 330 2.66 21.76 14.08
C ILE A 330 3.63 21.11 13.09
N GLY A 331 3.38 19.87 12.67
CA GLY A 331 4.20 19.19 11.66
C GLY A 331 4.29 19.94 10.33
N GLN A 332 3.18 20.48 9.83
CA GLN A 332 3.16 21.30 8.63
C GLN A 332 3.94 22.62 8.82
N MET A 333 3.86 23.25 9.99
CA MET A 333 4.66 24.44 10.29
C MET A 333 6.16 24.12 10.34
N MET A 334 6.55 22.99 10.92
CA MET A 334 7.94 22.53 10.94
C MET A 334 8.47 22.31 9.51
N ASP A 335 7.67 21.68 8.65
CA ASP A 335 7.99 21.44 7.23
C ASP A 335 8.18 22.76 6.45
N LEU A 336 7.23 23.69 6.58
CA LEU A 336 7.33 25.02 5.96
C LEU A 336 8.56 25.79 6.45
N ARG A 337 8.85 25.74 7.76
CA ARG A 337 10.05 26.38 8.33
C ARG A 337 11.32 25.79 7.76
N ALA A 338 11.41 24.46 7.70
CA ALA A 338 12.56 23.75 7.16
C ALA A 338 12.82 24.12 5.70
N ALA A 339 11.78 24.20 4.88
CA ALA A 339 11.90 24.61 3.47
C ALA A 339 12.39 26.07 3.29
N HIS A 340 12.02 26.98 4.19
CA HIS A 340 12.34 28.41 4.08
C HIS A 340 13.66 28.82 4.73
N MET A 341 13.99 28.26 5.89
CA MET A 341 15.15 28.67 6.70
C MET A 341 16.36 27.74 6.50
N GLY A 342 16.17 26.63 5.80
CA GLY A 342 17.10 25.51 5.84
C GLY A 342 16.96 24.76 7.19
N MET A 343 17.52 23.56 7.24
CA MET A 343 17.56 22.76 8.45
C MET A 343 18.98 22.79 9.07
N GLU A 344 19.09 22.44 10.35
CA GLU A 344 20.38 22.36 11.05
C GLU A 344 21.29 21.29 10.42
N GLU A 345 22.60 21.57 10.27
CA GLU A 345 23.54 20.65 9.60
C GLU A 345 23.96 19.49 10.52
N GLY A 346 24.05 18.27 9.99
CA GLY A 346 24.59 17.11 10.71
C GLY A 346 23.54 16.08 11.14
N ASN A 347 23.77 15.36 12.24
CA ASN A 347 22.86 14.29 12.70
C ASN A 347 21.49 14.81 13.18
N GLU A 348 21.40 16.08 13.61
CA GLU A 348 20.18 16.75 14.07
C GLU A 348 19.14 16.86 12.93
N LEU A 349 19.62 16.92 11.68
CA LEU A 349 18.81 17.00 10.47
C LEU A 349 17.86 15.81 10.28
N LEU A 350 18.36 14.60 10.57
CA LEU A 350 17.60 13.36 10.39
C LEU A 350 16.54 13.21 11.48
N GLU A 351 16.85 13.66 12.70
CA GLU A 351 15.90 13.69 13.81
C GLU A 351 14.78 14.71 13.53
N GLU A 352 15.12 15.88 12.99
CA GLU A 352 14.12 16.88 12.59
C GLU A 352 13.18 16.34 11.49
N LEU A 353 13.70 15.64 10.47
CA LEU A 353 12.85 14.98 9.47
C LEU A 353 11.94 13.90 10.07
N ASP A 354 12.46 13.07 10.97
CA ASP A 354 11.63 12.07 11.67
C ASP A 354 10.51 12.75 12.47
N HIS A 355 10.81 13.87 13.14
CA HIS A 355 9.82 14.66 13.85
C HIS A 355 8.77 15.26 12.90
N ILE A 356 9.17 15.82 11.76
CA ILE A 356 8.23 16.34 10.75
C ILE A 356 7.34 15.21 10.26
N ALA A 357 7.90 14.08 9.84
CA ALA A 357 7.14 12.94 9.33
C ALA A 357 6.19 12.35 10.40
N TRP A 358 6.63 12.30 11.66
CA TRP A 358 5.82 11.87 12.80
C TRP A 358 4.59 12.75 12.99
N PHE A 359 4.76 14.09 12.98
CA PHE A 359 3.67 15.02 13.23
C PHE A 359 2.79 15.24 11.99
N LYS A 360 3.37 15.53 10.82
CA LYS A 360 2.65 15.83 9.57
C LYS A 360 1.88 14.62 9.03
N THR A 361 2.51 13.44 9.06
CA THR A 361 1.93 12.22 8.45
C THR A 361 1.51 11.20 9.50
N GLY A 362 2.35 10.96 10.51
CA GLY A 362 2.13 9.94 11.54
C GLY A 362 0.88 10.20 12.38
N LYS A 363 0.62 11.44 12.79
CA LYS A 363 -0.57 11.79 13.57
C LYS A 363 -1.89 11.50 12.85
N ALA A 364 -1.92 11.68 11.54
CA ALA A 364 -3.10 11.32 10.74
C ALA A 364 -3.32 9.79 10.69
N ILE A 365 -2.25 8.99 10.68
CA ILE A 365 -2.33 7.53 10.73
C ILE A 365 -2.68 7.07 12.16
N GLU A 366 -2.10 7.67 13.19
CA GLU A 366 -2.44 7.45 14.60
C GLU A 366 -3.94 7.55 14.85
N VAL A 367 -4.58 8.62 14.37
CA VAL A 367 -6.04 8.82 14.47
C VAL A 367 -6.82 7.66 13.84
N VAL A 368 -6.40 7.22 12.66
CA VAL A 368 -7.02 6.10 11.93
C VAL A 368 -6.96 4.79 12.72
N LEU A 369 -5.88 4.58 13.48
CA LEU A 369 -5.70 3.37 14.28
C LEU A 369 -6.39 3.44 15.65
N ILE A 370 -6.35 4.61 16.31
CA ILE A 370 -6.79 4.75 17.70
C ILE A 370 -8.30 4.95 17.82
N THR A 371 -8.94 5.64 16.87
CA THR A 371 -10.35 6.02 17.01
C THR A 371 -11.31 4.83 16.96
N PRO A 372 -11.11 3.77 16.14
CA PRO A 372 -11.91 2.55 16.25
C PRO A 372 -11.65 1.81 17.57
N ALA A 373 -10.41 1.81 18.06
CA ALA A 373 -10.07 1.20 19.35
C ALA A 373 -10.81 1.89 20.50
N ILE A 374 -10.94 3.22 20.46
CA ILE A 374 -11.72 4.01 21.43
C ILE A 374 -13.20 3.63 21.39
N LEU A 375 -13.79 3.52 20.21
CA LEU A 375 -15.20 3.18 20.06
C LEU A 375 -15.52 1.74 20.47
N ALA A 376 -14.55 0.83 20.35
CA ALA A 376 -14.69 -0.56 20.79
C ALA A 376 -14.65 -0.73 22.31
N MET A 377 -14.04 0.22 23.05
CA MET A 377 -13.91 0.10 24.49
C MET A 377 -15.24 0.28 25.24
N PRO A 378 -15.51 -0.54 26.28
CA PRO A 378 -16.78 -0.51 27.00
C PRO A 378 -16.99 0.86 27.67
N SER A 379 -18.20 1.40 27.60
CA SER A 379 -18.55 2.63 28.31
C SER A 379 -18.34 2.46 29.82
N THR A 380 -17.89 3.52 30.51
CA THR A 380 -17.68 3.50 31.98
C THR A 380 -18.96 3.19 32.76
N SER A 381 -20.11 3.36 32.11
CA SER A 381 -21.44 3.20 32.69
C SER A 381 -22.14 1.88 32.35
N SER A 382 -21.51 0.97 31.58
CA SER A 382 -22.17 -0.23 31.03
C SER A 382 -21.39 -1.50 31.33
N SER A 383 -21.72 -2.16 32.44
CA SER A 383 -21.31 -3.54 32.74
C SER A 383 -22.17 -4.51 31.95
N SER A 384 -21.94 -4.66 30.66
CA SER A 384 -22.62 -5.68 29.86
C SER A 384 -21.66 -6.27 28.83
N SER A 385 -21.40 -7.55 29.05
CA SER A 385 -20.61 -8.47 28.24
C SER A 385 -21.31 -8.77 26.91
N SER A 386 -20.49 -9.31 25.99
CA SER A 386 -20.87 -10.17 24.85
C SER A 386 -20.84 -9.51 23.47
N SER A 387 -19.63 -9.21 23.00
CA SER A 387 -19.31 -9.38 21.58
C SER A 387 -18.05 -10.23 21.53
N SER A 388 -18.11 -11.37 20.82
CA SER A 388 -16.96 -12.22 20.53
C SER A 388 -15.95 -11.46 19.68
N SER A 389 -15.19 -10.57 20.31
CA SER A 389 -14.15 -9.81 19.64
C SER A 389 -12.90 -10.67 19.55
N SER A 390 -12.32 -10.74 18.35
CA SER A 390 -11.01 -11.39 18.10
C SER A 390 -9.85 -10.75 18.87
N VAL A 391 -10.07 -9.57 19.46
CA VAL A 391 -9.14 -8.84 20.32
C VAL A 391 -9.76 -8.71 21.72
N ASN A 392 -8.97 -8.96 22.76
CA ASN A 392 -9.39 -8.69 24.12
C ASN A 392 -9.39 -7.16 24.36
N ILE A 393 -10.58 -6.57 24.27
CA ILE A 393 -10.82 -5.13 24.39
C ILE A 393 -10.29 -4.55 25.71
N GLN A 394 -10.23 -5.35 26.79
CA GLN A 394 -9.71 -4.90 28.09
C GLN A 394 -8.19 -4.77 28.15
N SER A 395 -7.47 -5.25 27.14
CA SER A 395 -6.00 -5.21 27.06
C SER A 395 -5.46 -4.22 26.02
N ILE A 396 -6.32 -3.36 25.47
CA ILE A 396 -5.91 -2.35 24.47
C ILE A 396 -4.97 -1.33 25.13
N ASP A 397 -3.73 -1.28 24.66
CA ASP A 397 -2.76 -0.25 25.02
C ASP A 397 -2.77 0.86 23.96
N LEU A 398 -3.47 1.95 24.24
CA LEU A 398 -3.58 3.08 23.33
C LEU A 398 -2.23 3.74 23.05
N ASN A 399 -1.28 3.73 23.99
CA ASN A 399 0.01 4.38 23.80
C ASN A 399 0.84 3.67 22.73
N LYS A 400 0.78 2.34 22.68
CA LYS A 400 1.40 1.56 21.60
C LYS A 400 0.77 1.84 20.24
N ILE A 401 -0.55 2.04 20.19
CA ILE A 401 -1.25 2.41 18.95
C ILE A 401 -0.79 3.80 18.47
N ARG A 402 -0.57 4.75 19.39
CA ARG A 402 -0.02 6.07 19.05
C ARG A 402 1.38 5.99 18.47
N GLU A 403 2.27 5.28 19.16
CA GLU A 403 3.63 5.04 18.68
C GLU A 403 3.63 4.35 17.30
N LEU A 404 2.71 3.40 17.08
CA LEU A 404 2.55 2.73 15.79
C LEU A 404 2.17 3.70 14.67
N GLY A 405 1.24 4.62 14.92
CA GLY A 405 0.85 5.64 13.95
C GLY A 405 2.02 6.53 13.54
N GLY A 406 2.81 6.98 14.52
CA GLY A 406 4.04 7.75 14.30
C GLY A 406 5.06 7.02 13.42
N LEU A 407 5.38 5.77 13.77
CA LEU A 407 6.30 4.94 12.99
C LEU A 407 5.80 4.68 11.56
N MET A 408 4.50 4.43 11.38
CA MET A 408 3.91 4.25 10.06
C MET A 408 3.97 5.54 9.22
N GLY A 409 3.88 6.71 9.85
CA GLY A 409 4.06 8.00 9.19
C GLY A 409 5.48 8.18 8.65
N ILE A 410 6.49 7.89 9.48
CA ILE A 410 7.90 7.93 9.08
C ILE A 410 8.18 6.96 7.93
N LEU A 411 7.67 5.72 8.01
CA LEU A 411 7.78 4.74 6.91
C LEU A 411 7.16 5.24 5.60
N PHE A 412 6.00 5.90 5.69
CA PHE A 412 5.30 6.41 4.52
C PHE A 412 6.12 7.50 3.82
N GLN A 413 6.67 8.44 4.60
CA GLN A 413 7.49 9.54 4.08
C GLN A 413 8.81 9.03 3.47
N MET A 414 9.56 8.17 4.18
CA MET A 414 10.79 7.58 3.62
C MET A 414 10.54 6.83 2.31
N ARG A 415 9.35 6.20 2.15
CA ARG A 415 9.03 5.52 0.89
C ARG A 415 8.68 6.52 -0.22
N ASP A 416 7.95 7.59 0.06
CA ASP A 416 7.66 8.62 -0.95
C ASP A 416 8.96 9.27 -1.45
N ASP A 417 9.86 9.67 -0.55
CA ASP A 417 11.17 10.23 -0.92
C ASP A 417 11.98 9.28 -1.82
N LEU A 418 11.92 7.96 -1.57
CA LEU A 418 12.55 6.95 -2.43
C LEU A 418 11.86 6.82 -3.79
N LEU A 419 10.51 6.89 -3.83
CA LEU A 419 9.73 6.79 -5.06
C LEU A 419 9.97 7.97 -5.99
N ASP A 420 10.15 9.16 -5.43
CA ASP A 420 10.41 10.37 -6.22
C ASP A 420 11.71 10.21 -7.02
N VAL A 421 12.78 9.74 -6.37
CA VAL A 421 14.07 9.48 -7.04
C VAL A 421 14.05 8.25 -7.96
N GLU A 422 13.33 7.19 -7.58
CA GLU A 422 13.23 5.96 -8.39
C GLU A 422 12.34 6.15 -9.63
N GLY A 423 11.28 6.95 -9.53
CA GLY A 423 10.29 7.20 -10.58
C GLY A 423 10.73 8.19 -11.66
N GLU A 424 11.63 9.12 -11.34
CA GLU A 424 12.18 10.09 -12.30
C GLU A 424 12.98 9.44 -13.45
N ASN A 425 13.46 8.20 -13.30
CA ASN A 425 14.12 7.44 -14.37
C ASN A 425 13.18 6.95 -15.49
N ILE A 426 11.86 7.25 -15.44
CA ILE A 426 10.86 6.84 -16.46
C ILE A 426 10.25 8.05 -17.23
N GLY A 427 10.80 9.25 -17.07
CA GLY A 427 10.56 10.35 -18.01
C GLY A 427 9.61 11.44 -17.51
N LYS A 428 10.18 12.35 -16.70
CA LYS A 428 9.99 13.81 -16.72
C LYS A 428 11.07 14.43 -15.80
N PRO A 429 11.47 15.70 -16.03
CA PRO A 429 12.78 16.20 -15.60
C PRO A 429 12.86 16.42 -14.09
N ALA A 430 14.03 16.12 -13.53
CA ALA A 430 14.52 16.34 -12.16
C ALA A 430 14.49 17.82 -11.72
N ALA A 431 13.33 18.47 -11.74
CA ALA A 431 13.24 19.94 -11.70
C ALA A 431 12.11 20.50 -10.82
N LEU A 432 11.58 19.73 -9.87
CA LEU A 432 10.79 20.29 -8.76
C LEU A 432 11.58 20.35 -7.46
N ASP A 433 12.33 19.31 -7.10
CA ASP A 433 13.02 19.29 -5.78
C ASP A 433 14.27 20.17 -5.75
N VAL A 434 14.99 20.30 -6.88
CA VAL A 434 16.07 21.30 -7.02
C VAL A 434 15.55 22.74 -6.90
N LYS A 435 14.23 22.95 -7.10
CA LYS A 435 13.60 24.28 -7.10
C LYS A 435 13.08 24.69 -5.72
N ASN A 436 12.81 23.74 -4.82
CA ASN A 436 12.17 24.00 -3.53
C ASN A 436 13.08 23.87 -2.30
N ASN A 437 14.39 23.58 -2.47
CA ASN A 437 15.33 23.40 -1.34
C ASN A 437 14.84 22.40 -0.27
N THR A 438 14.01 21.42 -0.67
CA THR A 438 13.42 20.46 0.25
C THR A 438 14.44 19.40 0.64
N VAL A 439 14.74 19.32 1.94
CA VAL A 439 15.57 18.26 2.50
C VAL A 439 14.73 16.98 2.58
N THR A 440 15.24 15.88 2.02
CA THR A 440 14.58 14.58 2.04
C THR A 440 15.47 13.54 2.73
N TYR A 441 14.89 12.39 3.09
CA TYR A 441 15.69 11.28 3.61
C TYR A 441 16.76 10.83 2.62
N VAL A 442 16.46 10.88 1.31
CA VAL A 442 17.39 10.49 0.26
C VAL A 442 18.51 11.52 0.09
N SER A 443 18.23 12.82 0.25
CA SER A 443 19.29 13.84 0.18
C SER A 443 20.29 13.74 1.33
N ILE A 444 19.87 13.28 2.52
CA ILE A 444 20.73 13.14 3.70
C ILE A 444 21.51 11.81 3.67
N LEU A 445 20.81 10.69 3.48
CA LEU A 445 21.37 9.35 3.67
C LEU A 445 21.81 8.69 2.37
N GLY A 446 21.42 9.26 1.22
CA GLY A 446 21.48 8.58 -0.07
C GLY A 446 20.47 7.42 -0.17
N VAL A 447 20.21 6.97 -1.40
CA VAL A 447 19.21 5.92 -1.69
C VAL A 447 19.41 4.66 -0.84
N GLU A 448 20.66 4.18 -0.73
CA GLU A 448 20.94 2.95 0.01
C GLU A 448 20.81 3.14 1.52
N GLY A 449 21.22 4.29 2.05
CA GLY A 449 21.04 4.63 3.46
C GLY A 449 19.56 4.75 3.84
N THR A 450 18.76 5.41 2.99
CA THR A 450 17.30 5.49 3.18
C THR A 450 16.65 4.11 3.12
N ARG A 451 17.04 3.25 2.17
CA ARG A 451 16.54 1.85 2.10
C ARG A 451 16.90 1.04 3.34
N GLN A 452 18.09 1.22 3.90
CA GLN A 452 18.50 0.55 5.13
C GLN A 452 17.68 1.04 6.33
N ARG A 453 17.51 2.35 6.50
CA ARG A 453 16.67 2.95 7.55
C ARG A 453 15.21 2.50 7.43
N LEU A 454 14.67 2.45 6.22
CA LEU A 454 13.32 1.96 5.93
C LEU A 454 13.13 0.51 6.39
N LYS A 455 14.13 -0.37 6.21
CA LYS A 455 14.10 -1.76 6.70
C LYS A 455 14.09 -1.82 8.23
N GLU A 456 14.87 -0.97 8.90
CA GLU A 456 14.94 -0.91 10.36
C GLU A 456 13.60 -0.46 10.96
N PHE A 457 13.05 0.64 10.46
CA PHE A 457 11.73 1.12 10.88
C PHE A 457 10.64 0.09 10.58
N ARG A 458 10.69 -0.60 9.42
CA ARG A 458 9.73 -1.67 9.09
C ARG A 458 9.75 -2.76 10.15
N GLN A 459 10.92 -3.18 10.61
CA GLN A 459 11.03 -4.20 11.67
C GLN A 459 10.45 -3.70 12.99
N GLN A 460 10.72 -2.45 13.37
CA GLN A 460 10.16 -1.83 14.57
C GLN A 460 8.63 -1.77 14.50
N THR A 461 8.08 -1.23 13.41
CA THR A 461 6.63 -1.16 13.16
C THR A 461 5.98 -2.53 13.22
N LEU A 462 6.54 -3.54 12.54
CA LEU A 462 5.98 -4.89 12.54
C LEU A 462 5.99 -5.55 13.92
N ARG A 463 7.01 -5.29 14.77
CA ARG A 463 7.00 -5.74 16.16
C ARG A 463 5.84 -5.11 16.92
N LEU A 464 5.69 -3.79 16.82
CA LEU A 464 4.65 -3.05 17.53
C LEU A 464 3.23 -3.42 17.08
N VAL A 465 3.02 -3.70 15.78
CA VAL A 465 1.75 -4.24 15.27
C VAL A 465 1.39 -5.57 15.95
N ASN A 466 2.37 -6.47 16.12
CA ASN A 466 2.12 -7.75 16.80
C ASN A 466 1.87 -7.56 18.30
N GLU A 467 2.47 -6.54 18.93
CA GLU A 467 2.19 -6.21 20.32
C GLU A 467 0.78 -5.62 20.51
N CYS A 468 0.31 -4.81 19.56
CA CYS A 468 -1.04 -4.23 19.58
C CYS A 468 -2.11 -5.30 19.32
N TRP A 469 -1.87 -6.23 18.39
CA TRP A 469 -2.85 -7.26 18.00
C TRP A 469 -2.22 -8.66 17.84
N PRO A 470 -1.82 -9.34 18.94
CA PRO A 470 -1.04 -10.59 18.89
C PRO A 470 -1.64 -11.74 18.07
N SER A 471 -2.98 -11.81 17.98
CA SER A 471 -3.69 -12.91 17.32
C SER A 471 -4.41 -12.52 16.02
N SER A 472 -4.40 -11.23 15.67
CA SER A 472 -5.27 -10.68 14.60
C SER A 472 -4.57 -9.67 13.68
N ALA A 473 -3.27 -9.42 13.88
CA ALA A 473 -2.47 -8.41 13.17
C ALA A 473 -2.30 -8.60 11.65
N GLY A 474 -2.79 -9.70 11.06
CA GLY A 474 -2.48 -10.09 9.68
C GLY A 474 -2.69 -8.97 8.66
N THR A 475 -3.89 -8.40 8.60
CA THR A 475 -4.24 -7.36 7.62
C THR A 475 -3.46 -6.05 7.83
N ILE A 476 -3.09 -5.70 9.08
CA ILE A 476 -2.31 -4.48 9.36
C ILE A 476 -0.84 -4.67 8.97
N ILE A 477 -0.27 -5.86 9.26
CA ILE A 477 1.07 -6.23 8.78
C ILE A 477 1.14 -6.10 7.26
N ASP A 478 0.07 -6.52 6.59
CA ASP A 478 -0.04 -6.48 5.14
C ASP A 478 -0.02 -5.05 4.60
N VAL A 479 -0.75 -4.12 5.25
CA VAL A 479 -0.69 -2.69 4.92
C VAL A 479 0.70 -2.09 5.15
N VAL A 480 1.36 -2.42 6.27
CA VAL A 480 2.73 -1.93 6.53
C VAL A 480 3.69 -2.40 5.43
N ASN A 481 3.58 -3.65 4.99
CA ASN A 481 4.38 -4.16 3.87
C ASN A 481 4.02 -3.45 2.56
N TYR A 482 2.74 -3.23 2.28
CA TYR A 482 2.31 -2.48 1.10
C TYR A 482 2.86 -1.05 1.09
N ILE A 483 2.82 -0.32 2.21
CA ILE A 483 3.37 1.04 2.31
C ILE A 483 4.85 1.06 1.96
N VAL A 484 5.62 0.07 2.43
CA VAL A 484 7.07 0.00 2.19
C VAL A 484 7.40 -0.48 0.77
N ASP A 485 6.63 -1.43 0.24
CA ASP A 485 6.95 -2.13 -1.00
C ASP A 485 6.23 -1.53 -2.23
N ARG A 486 5.36 -0.51 -2.06
CA ARG A 486 4.60 0.12 -3.17
C ARG A 486 5.53 0.77 -4.20
N LYS A 487 5.10 0.79 -5.46
CA LYS A 487 5.84 1.35 -6.61
C LYS A 487 5.33 2.70 -7.09
N ASN A 488 4.33 3.27 -6.42
CA ASN A 488 3.73 4.56 -6.73
C ASN A 488 3.00 5.16 -5.54
#